data_AF-A0A2D8XCQ1-F1
#
_entry.id   AF-A0A2D8XCQ1-F1
#
_cell.length_a   1.000
_cell.length_b   1.000
_cell.length_c   1.000
_cell.angle_alpha   90.00
_cell.angle_beta   90.00
_cell.angle_gamma   90.00
#
_symmetry.space_group_name_H-M   'P 1'
#
loop_
_entity.id
_entity.type
_entity.pdbx_description
1 polymer ?
#
loop_
_entity_poly.entity_id
_entity_poly.type
_entity_poly.pdbx_seq_one_letter_code
_entity_poly.pdbx_strand_id
1 'polypeptide(L)'
;KQIKVKGFKFSGASIMALFALISTILGSLYGGFLLYQKVEALASLDLGDISSSMAKTSAEVLRIEEHANAIKIELKKDMTDLRNSQWNLESKVDGKLQSVDTKLTNYDTKLDRFEIKVDKTKEDLMTRIQESLDNPLAN
;
A
#
# COMPACT_ATOMS: atom_id res chain seq x y z
N LYS A 1 -17.98 55.51 57.32
CA LYS A 1 -19.38 55.35 57.80
C LYS A 1 -19.47 54.04 58.58
N GLN A 2 -19.83 54.07 59.86
CA GLN A 2 -20.01 52.87 60.70
C GLN A 2 -21.50 52.52 60.71
N ILE A 3 -21.86 51.28 60.38
CA ILE A 3 -23.24 50.82 60.41
C ILE A 3 -23.41 49.97 61.67
N LYS A 4 -24.33 50.39 62.55
CA LYS A 4 -24.68 49.65 63.77
C LYS A 4 -25.86 48.75 63.46
N VAL A 5 -25.68 47.44 63.63
CA VAL A 5 -26.78 46.48 63.63
C VAL A 5 -26.66 45.66 64.92
N LYS A 6 -27.75 45.62 65.70
CA LYS A 6 -27.88 44.85 66.96
C LYS A 6 -26.73 45.03 67.97
N GLY A 7 -26.33 46.27 68.25
CA GLY A 7 -25.41 46.59 69.37
C GLY A 7 -23.91 46.42 69.07
N PHE A 8 -23.53 45.79 67.96
CA PHE A 8 -22.13 45.67 67.54
C PHE A 8 -21.76 46.79 66.54
N LYS A 9 -20.59 47.43 66.75
CA LYS A 9 -20.05 48.44 65.84
C LYS A 9 -19.27 47.73 64.72
N PHE A 10 -19.87 47.62 63.54
CA PHE A 10 -19.17 47.09 62.37
C PHE A 10 -18.57 48.23 61.53
N SER A 11 -17.26 48.15 61.28
CA SER A 11 -16.57 48.99 60.30
C SER A 11 -16.67 48.32 58.92
N GLY A 12 -16.64 49.08 57.82
CA GLY A 12 -16.62 48.49 56.47
C GLY A 12 -15.49 47.47 56.30
N ALA A 13 -14.35 47.70 56.96
CA ALA A 13 -13.22 46.77 56.97
C ALA A 13 -13.53 45.42 57.66
N SER A 14 -14.30 45.40 58.75
CA SER A 14 -14.60 44.15 59.47
C SER A 14 -15.62 43.28 58.73
N ILE A 15 -16.55 43.91 58.00
CA ILE A 15 -17.48 43.20 57.11
C ILE A 15 -16.72 42.58 55.93
N MET A 16 -15.79 43.33 55.31
CA MET A 16 -14.95 42.81 54.22
C MET A 16 -14.03 41.67 54.67
N ALA A 17 -13.45 41.77 55.88
CA ALA A 17 -12.64 40.70 56.45
C ALA A 17 -13.45 39.42 56.68
N LEU A 18 -14.68 39.55 57.19
CA LEU A 18 -15.59 38.41 57.36
C LEU A 18 -15.99 37.79 56.01
N PHE A 19 -16.30 38.61 55.01
CA PHE A 19 -16.64 38.15 53.67
C PHE A 19 -15.47 37.41 53.00
N ALA A 20 -14.24 37.94 53.13
CA ALA A 20 -13.03 37.29 52.62
C ALA A 20 -12.80 35.93 53.30
N LEU A 21 -13.00 35.85 54.62
CA LEU A 21 -12.88 34.61 55.38
C LEU A 21 -13.90 33.57 54.92
N ILE A 22 -15.18 33.95 54.79
CA ILE A 22 -16.25 33.07 54.31
C ILE A 22 -15.98 32.63 52.87
N SER A 23 -15.57 33.54 51.99
CA SER A 23 -15.24 33.23 50.58
C SER A 23 -14.08 32.25 50.47
N THR A 24 -13.07 32.36 51.35
CA THR A 24 -11.95 31.44 51.41
C THR A 24 -12.38 30.05 51.86
N ILE A 25 -13.25 29.96 52.88
CA ILE A 25 -13.82 28.71 53.37
C ILE A 25 -14.70 28.04 52.31
N LEU A 26 -15.56 28.80 51.64
CA LEU A 26 -16.41 28.26 50.57
C LEU A 26 -15.60 27.84 49.34
N GLY A 27 -14.56 28.61 48.99
CA GLY A 27 -13.64 28.25 47.90
C GLY A 27 -12.83 27.00 48.19
N SER A 28 -12.34 26.84 49.43
CA SER A 28 -11.60 25.63 49.84
C SER A 28 -12.51 24.41 49.93
N LEU A 29 -13.75 24.56 50.41
CA LEU A 29 -14.75 23.50 50.43
C LEU A 29 -15.16 23.07 49.01
N TYR A 30 -15.37 24.02 48.09
CA TYR A 30 -15.68 23.72 46.69
C TYR A 30 -14.52 22.99 45.99
N GLY A 31 -13.29 23.48 46.19
CA GLY A 31 -12.09 22.81 45.69
C GLY A 31 -11.93 21.40 46.26
N GLY A 32 -12.13 21.23 47.57
CA GLY A 32 -12.09 19.93 48.24
C GLY A 32 -13.17 18.97 47.73
N PHE A 33 -14.38 19.45 47.49
CA PHE A 33 -15.48 18.65 46.95
C PHE A 33 -15.24 18.21 45.50
N LEU A 34 -14.71 19.08 44.65
CA LEU A 34 -14.33 18.71 43.28
C LEU A 34 -13.20 17.67 43.26
N LEU A 35 -12.21 17.81 44.16
CA LEU A 35 -11.15 16.82 44.30
C LEU A 35 -11.71 15.47 44.78
N TYR A 36 -12.63 15.48 45.74
CA TYR A 36 -13.30 14.27 46.20
C TYR A 36 -14.02 13.53 45.06
N GLN A 37 -14.86 14.23 44.29
CA GLN A 37 -15.56 13.61 43.15
C GLN A 37 -14.59 13.02 42.12
N LYS A 38 -13.48 13.72 41.83
CA LYS A 38 -12.46 13.22 40.90
C LYS A 38 -11.73 11.99 41.43
N VAL A 39 -11.41 11.97 42.73
CA VAL A 39 -10.78 10.82 43.38
C VAL A 39 -11.73 9.62 43.43
N GLU A 40 -13.00 9.84 43.74
CA GLU A 40 -14.03 8.79 43.72
C GLU A 40 -14.23 8.23 42.32
N ALA A 41 -14.27 9.09 41.29
CA ALA A 41 -14.33 8.66 39.90
C ALA A 41 -13.10 7.82 39.49
N LEU A 42 -11.90 8.20 39.92
CA LEU A 42 -10.67 7.43 39.68
C LEU A 42 -10.62 6.12 40.49
N ALA A 43 -11.18 6.10 41.69
CA ALA A 43 -11.29 4.90 42.52
C ALA A 43 -12.36 3.93 41.98
N SER A 44 -13.38 4.45 41.31
CA SER A 44 -14.42 3.67 40.62
C SER A 44 -13.97 3.14 39.25
N LEU A 45 -12.82 3.60 38.74
CA LEU A 45 -12.25 3.08 37.52
C LEU A 45 -11.78 1.64 37.78
N ASP A 46 -12.39 0.67 37.10
CA ASP A 46 -12.01 -0.74 37.23
C ASP A 46 -10.62 -0.97 36.60
N LEU A 47 -9.60 -0.84 37.43
CA LEU A 47 -8.20 -1.07 37.05
C LEU A 47 -7.97 -2.54 36.65
N GLY A 48 -8.83 -3.47 37.08
CA GLY A 48 -8.78 -4.88 36.68
C GLY A 48 -9.19 -5.05 35.22
N ASP A 49 -10.30 -4.45 34.80
CA ASP A 49 -10.77 -4.49 33.42
C ASP A 49 -9.82 -3.78 32.45
N ILE A 50 -9.24 -2.65 32.87
CA ILE A 50 -8.22 -1.93 32.08
C ILE A 50 -6.93 -2.75 31.99
N SER A 51 -6.46 -3.35 33.10
CA SER A 51 -5.27 -4.20 33.10
C SER A 51 -5.47 -5.43 32.21
N SER A 52 -6.64 -6.07 32.28
CA SER A 52 -7.02 -7.19 31.42
C SER A 52 -7.07 -6.79 29.95
N SER A 53 -7.63 -5.63 29.63
CA SER A 53 -7.67 -5.09 28.27
C SER A 53 -6.26 -4.76 27.75
N MET A 54 -5.41 -4.13 28.57
CA MET A 54 -4.01 -3.87 28.21
C MET A 54 -3.23 -5.17 27.97
N ALA A 55 -3.45 -6.21 28.79
CA ALA A 55 -2.81 -7.51 28.60
C ALA A 55 -3.25 -8.17 27.29
N LYS A 56 -4.54 -8.11 26.94
CA LYS A 56 -5.06 -8.58 25.63
C LYS A 56 -4.44 -7.81 24.47
N THR A 57 -4.46 -6.48 24.52
CA THR A 57 -3.87 -5.63 23.47
C THR A 57 -2.37 -5.91 23.31
N SER A 58 -1.63 -6.08 24.40
CA SER A 58 -0.21 -6.42 24.35
C SER A 58 0.03 -7.76 23.65
N ALA A 59 -0.76 -8.79 23.99
CA ALA A 59 -0.70 -10.09 23.33
C ALA A 59 -1.05 -10.02 21.84
N GLU A 60 -2.05 -9.22 21.46
CA GLU A 60 -2.42 -8.99 20.06
C GLU A 60 -1.31 -8.29 19.28
N VAL A 61 -0.66 -7.28 19.86
CA VAL A 61 0.47 -6.58 19.23
C VAL A 61 1.64 -7.53 18.96
N LEU A 62 2.00 -8.38 19.93
CA LEU A 62 3.05 -9.39 19.74
C LEU A 62 2.72 -10.36 18.60
N ARG A 63 1.46 -10.81 18.52
CA ARG A 63 1.01 -11.67 17.42
C ARG A 63 1.05 -10.96 16.07
N ILE A 64 0.65 -9.68 16.03
CA ILE A 64 0.74 -8.87 14.80
C ILE A 64 2.19 -8.75 14.34
N GLU A 65 3.12 -8.53 15.26
CA GLU A 65 4.55 -8.46 14.95
C GLU A 65 5.09 -9.78 14.38
N GLU A 66 4.71 -10.91 14.97
CA GLU A 66 5.07 -12.24 14.46
C GLU A 66 4.50 -12.48 13.05
N HIS A 67 3.21 -12.19 12.84
CA HIS A 67 2.57 -12.31 11.54
C HIS A 67 3.22 -11.39 10.49
N ALA A 68 3.54 -10.14 10.85
CA ALA A 68 4.23 -9.21 9.96
C ALA A 68 5.62 -9.71 9.56
N ASN A 69 6.36 -10.31 10.49
CA ASN A 69 7.66 -10.91 10.21
C ASN A 69 7.55 -12.13 9.29
N ALA A 70 6.57 -13.00 9.50
CA ALA A 70 6.31 -14.13 8.61
C ALA A 70 5.98 -13.67 7.18
N ILE A 71 5.06 -12.71 7.04
CA ILE A 71 4.68 -12.11 5.74
C ILE A 71 5.92 -11.52 5.05
N LYS A 72 6.78 -10.82 5.79
CA LYS A 72 8.01 -10.24 5.24
C LYS A 72 8.97 -11.30 4.70
N ILE A 73 9.08 -12.45 5.36
CA ILE A 73 9.92 -13.56 4.91
C ILE A 73 9.33 -14.19 3.65
N GLU A 74 8.02 -14.43 3.63
CA GLU A 74 7.30 -15.00 2.48
C GLU A 74 7.39 -14.09 1.26
N LEU A 75 7.15 -12.78 1.40
CA LEU A 75 7.30 -11.81 0.32
C LEU A 75 8.72 -11.77 -0.24
N LYS A 76 9.76 -11.92 0.60
CA LYS A 76 11.14 -12.01 0.11
C LYS A 76 11.40 -13.27 -0.71
N LYS A 77 10.82 -14.40 -0.27
CA LYS A 77 10.89 -15.67 -0.99
C LYS A 77 10.17 -15.54 -2.34
N ASP A 78 8.92 -15.08 -2.34
CA ASP A 78 8.10 -14.90 -3.53
C ASP A 78 8.77 -13.96 -4.54
N MET A 79 9.37 -12.85 -4.08
CA MET A 79 10.13 -11.96 -4.96
C MET A 79 11.35 -12.63 -5.59
N THR A 80 12.03 -13.50 -4.84
CA THR A 80 13.16 -14.27 -5.37
C THR A 80 12.68 -15.29 -6.41
N ASP A 81 11.60 -16.00 -6.12
CA ASP A 81 11.00 -16.99 -7.02
C ASP A 81 10.45 -16.33 -8.29
N LEU A 82 9.81 -15.16 -8.17
CA LEU A 82 9.34 -14.35 -9.30
C LEU A 82 10.50 -13.91 -10.17
N ARG A 83 11.60 -13.41 -9.58
CA ARG A 83 12.80 -13.01 -10.33
C ARG A 83 13.40 -14.19 -11.10
N ASN A 84 13.45 -15.37 -10.49
CA ASN A 84 13.93 -16.59 -11.14
C ASN A 84 13.00 -17.00 -12.30
N SER A 85 11.68 -16.92 -12.10
CA SER A 85 10.69 -17.18 -13.14
C SER A 85 10.83 -16.18 -14.30
N GLN A 86 11.03 -14.89 -14.01
CA GLN A 86 11.28 -13.86 -15.00
C GLN A 86 12.51 -14.18 -15.83
N TRP A 87 13.64 -14.52 -15.19
CA TRP A 87 14.87 -14.88 -15.90
C TRP A 87 14.70 -16.10 -16.82
N ASN A 88 14.00 -17.13 -16.34
CA ASN A 88 13.67 -18.30 -17.16
C ASN A 88 12.76 -17.95 -18.35
N LEU A 89 11.82 -17.01 -18.15
CA LEU A 89 10.94 -16.54 -19.21
C LEU A 89 11.71 -15.73 -20.26
N GLU A 90 12.55 -14.79 -19.82
CA GLU A 90 13.44 -14.00 -20.69
C GLU A 90 14.32 -14.91 -21.54
N SER A 91 14.99 -15.89 -20.93
CA SER A 91 15.82 -16.86 -21.67
C SER A 91 15.02 -17.66 -22.71
N LYS A 92 13.79 -18.09 -22.39
CA LYS A 92 12.91 -18.78 -23.35
C LYS A 92 12.46 -17.85 -24.48
N VAL A 93 12.18 -16.60 -24.18
CA VAL A 93 11.78 -15.58 -25.16
C VAL A 93 12.94 -15.28 -26.10
N ASP A 94 14.16 -15.10 -25.58
CA ASP A 94 15.36 -14.90 -26.38
C ASP A 94 15.64 -16.08 -27.30
N GLY A 95 15.54 -17.31 -26.79
CA GLY A 95 15.70 -18.52 -27.61
C GLY A 95 14.63 -18.63 -28.71
N LYS A 96 13.39 -18.23 -28.43
CA LYS A 96 12.33 -18.17 -29.45
C LYS A 96 12.60 -17.09 -30.48
N LEU A 97 13.05 -15.90 -30.07
CA LEU A 97 13.40 -14.81 -30.97
C LEU A 97 14.53 -15.21 -31.93
N GLN A 98 15.60 -15.82 -31.43
CA GLN A 98 16.68 -16.36 -32.28
C GLN A 98 16.17 -17.42 -33.27
N SER A 99 15.28 -18.31 -32.82
CA SER A 99 14.69 -19.32 -33.70
C SER A 99 13.81 -18.70 -34.79
N VAL A 100 13.04 -17.67 -34.45
CA VAL A 100 12.22 -16.91 -35.41
C VAL A 100 13.11 -16.18 -36.42
N ASP A 101 14.17 -15.51 -35.94
CA ASP A 101 15.13 -14.81 -36.80
C ASP A 101 15.78 -15.77 -37.80
N THR A 102 16.27 -16.91 -37.31
CA THR A 102 16.83 -17.96 -38.18
C THR A 102 15.81 -18.47 -39.20
N LYS A 103 14.54 -18.64 -38.80
CA LYS A 103 13.48 -19.07 -39.74
C LYS A 103 13.17 -17.99 -40.77
N LEU A 104 13.19 -16.72 -40.39
CA LEU A 104 12.95 -15.60 -41.29
C LEU A 104 14.05 -15.52 -42.35
N THR A 105 15.33 -15.55 -41.94
CA THR A 105 16.47 -15.60 -42.88
C THR A 105 16.39 -16.79 -43.85
N ASN A 106 15.99 -17.96 -43.34
CA ASN A 106 15.79 -19.15 -44.17
C ASN A 106 14.62 -18.99 -45.15
N TYR A 107 13.56 -18.28 -44.78
CA TYR A 107 12.44 -17.97 -45.66
C TYR A 107 12.83 -16.96 -46.72
N ASP A 108 13.55 -15.89 -46.37
CA ASP A 108 14.06 -14.92 -47.34
C ASP A 108 14.91 -15.62 -48.41
N THR A 109 15.87 -16.45 -47.98
CA THR A 109 16.72 -17.24 -48.91
C THR A 109 15.91 -18.22 -49.79
N LYS A 110 14.78 -18.73 -49.29
CA LYS A 110 13.90 -19.62 -50.08
C LYS A 110 13.05 -18.81 -51.06
N LEU A 111 12.58 -17.63 -50.66
CA LEU A 111 11.83 -16.72 -51.52
C LEU A 111 12.69 -16.23 -52.67
N ASP A 112 13.94 -15.80 -52.41
CA ASP A 112 14.87 -15.39 -53.47
C ASP A 112 15.07 -16.50 -54.51
N ARG A 113 15.29 -17.74 -54.04
CA ARG A 113 15.43 -18.90 -54.94
C ARG A 113 14.15 -19.23 -55.68
N PHE A 114 12.99 -18.99 -55.06
CA PHE A 114 11.70 -19.20 -55.70
C PHE A 114 11.47 -18.18 -56.80
N GLU A 115 11.75 -16.90 -56.55
CA GLU A 115 11.67 -15.82 -57.53
C GLU A 115 12.54 -16.12 -58.75
N ILE A 116 13.82 -16.48 -58.54
CA ILE A 116 14.72 -16.88 -59.64
C ILE A 116 14.16 -18.04 -60.46
N LYS A 117 13.56 -19.05 -59.81
CA LYS A 117 12.96 -20.20 -60.51
C LYS A 117 11.72 -19.81 -61.28
N VAL A 118 10.90 -18.91 -60.74
CA VAL A 118 9.70 -18.39 -61.41
C VAL A 118 10.09 -17.61 -62.65
N ASP A 119 11.08 -16.71 -62.54
CA ASP A 119 11.58 -15.94 -63.68
C ASP A 119 12.14 -16.84 -64.79
N LYS A 120 12.95 -17.83 -64.42
CA LYS A 120 13.48 -18.80 -65.38
C LYS A 120 12.36 -19.61 -66.04
N THR A 121 11.37 -20.05 -65.26
CA THR A 121 10.22 -20.79 -65.80
C THR A 121 9.43 -19.92 -66.78
N LYS A 122 9.25 -18.63 -66.48
CA LYS A 122 8.59 -17.66 -67.35
C LYS A 122 9.36 -17.46 -68.65
N GLU A 123 10.67 -17.31 -68.58
CA GLU A 123 11.55 -17.21 -69.76
C GLU A 123 11.46 -18.47 -70.62
N ASP A 124 11.63 -19.66 -70.04
CA ASP A 124 11.52 -20.94 -70.73
C ASP A 124 10.14 -21.11 -71.41
N LEU A 125 9.06 -20.66 -70.75
CA LEU A 125 7.72 -20.71 -71.31
C LEU A 125 7.56 -19.76 -72.50
N MET A 126 8.09 -18.54 -72.42
CA MET A 126 8.07 -17.59 -73.53
C MET A 126 8.86 -18.11 -74.73
N THR A 127 10.04 -18.69 -74.50
CA THR A 127 10.86 -19.30 -75.56
C THR A 127 10.08 -20.43 -76.25
N ARG A 128 9.45 -21.34 -75.50
CA ARG A 128 8.62 -22.41 -76.09
C ARG A 128 7.41 -21.90 -76.86
N ILE A 129 6.76 -20.83 -76.38
CA ILE A 129 5.65 -20.19 -77.10
C ILE A 129 6.17 -19.61 -78.42
N GLN A 130 7.31 -18.93 -78.40
CA GLN A 130 7.93 -18.38 -79.60
C GLN A 130 8.32 -19.48 -80.60
N GLU A 131 8.97 -20.54 -80.13
CA GLU A 131 9.31 -21.72 -80.95
C GLU A 131 8.07 -22.39 -81.55
N SER A 132 6.95 -22.45 -80.82
CA SER A 132 5.67 -22.97 -81.31
C SER A 132 5.02 -22.05 -82.33
N LEU A 133 5.14 -20.73 -82.19
CA LEU A 133 4.60 -19.74 -83.13
C LEU A 133 5.44 -19.67 -84.42
N ASP A 134 6.76 -19.80 -84.28
CA ASP A 134 7.71 -19.78 -85.39
C ASP A 134 7.83 -21.15 -86.07
N ASN A 135 7.09 -22.17 -85.61
CA ASN A 135 7.10 -23.51 -86.18
C ASN A 135 6.49 -23.50 -87.60
N PRO A 136 7.31 -23.70 -88.66
CA PRO A 136 6.86 -23.60 -90.04
C PRO A 136 6.00 -24.79 -90.51
N LEU A 137 5.67 -25.74 -89.63
CA LEU A 137 4.82 -26.91 -89.92
C LEU A 137 3.36 -26.76 -89.45
N ALA A 138 2.99 -25.61 -88.89
CA ALA A 138 1.66 -25.36 -88.31
C ALA A 138 0.69 -24.58 -89.23
N ASN A 139 1.09 -24.28 -90.48
CA ASN A 139 0.23 -23.72 -91.54
C ASN A 139 0.36 -24.54 -92.83
#